data_AF-A0AAW2RUA5-F1
#
_entry.id   AF-A0AAW2RUA5-F1
#
_cell.length_a   1.000
_cell.length_b   1.000
_cell.length_c   1.000
_cell.angle_alpha   90.00
_cell.angle_beta   90.00
_cell.angle_gamma   90.00
#
_symmetry.space_group_name_H-M   'P 1'
#
loop_
_entity.id
_entity.type
_entity.pdbx_description
1 polymer ?
#
loop_
_entity_poly.entity_id
_entity_poly.type
_entity_poly.pdbx_seq_one_letter_code
_entity_poly.pdbx_strand_id
1 'polypeptide(L)'
;MVQQTEQGPSAAYAKEMERLSAKESLLLAFKDAGGLEALVTGRTTDIQRIDLNESIVSLERLNPTPRPTMCPYLEGRWNFEWFGSGSPGLFAAKFLFERFPQAVANLSKLDVVIKDGYANISASVKLLNSVQIESGFIISTRLTVEGPLRMKGEYIEGILEYPKFNEESIPQQLRGALDQAASTMQQLPVPLGMLWLVD
;
A
#
# COMPACT_ATOMS: atom_id res chain seq x y z
N MET A 1 -55.49 -13.94 15.27
CA MET A 1 -54.30 -13.86 14.40
C MET A 1 -53.28 -13.01 15.14
N VAL A 2 -52.21 -13.61 15.66
CA VAL A 2 -51.17 -12.86 16.40
C VAL A 2 -50.22 -12.31 15.35
N GLN A 3 -50.17 -10.98 15.24
CA GLN A 3 -49.32 -10.27 14.29
C GLN A 3 -47.87 -10.39 14.78
N GLN A 4 -47.12 -11.30 14.17
CA GLN A 4 -45.71 -11.51 14.44
C GLN A 4 -44.96 -10.28 13.91
N THR A 5 -44.60 -9.36 14.80
CA THR A 5 -43.75 -8.23 14.45
C THR A 5 -42.36 -8.79 14.20
N GLU A 6 -41.97 -8.91 12.93
CA GLU A 6 -40.58 -9.23 12.57
C GLU A 6 -39.71 -8.09 13.13
N GLN A 7 -39.04 -8.36 14.25
CA GLN A 7 -38.02 -7.47 14.77
C GLN A 7 -36.91 -7.40 13.72
N GLY A 8 -36.85 -6.26 13.01
CA GLY A 8 -35.79 -5.98 12.07
C GLY A 8 -34.41 -6.11 12.73
N PRO A 9 -33.33 -6.17 11.93
CA PRO A 9 -31.98 -6.32 12.45
C PRO A 9 -31.66 -5.23 13.48
N SER A 10 -30.93 -5.61 14.54
CA SER A 10 -30.41 -4.67 15.54
C SER A 10 -29.65 -3.53 14.86
N ALA A 11 -29.77 -2.31 15.39
CA ALA A 11 -29.08 -1.13 14.85
C ALA A 11 -27.56 -1.34 14.74
N ALA A 12 -26.95 -2.10 15.66
CA ALA A 12 -25.54 -2.47 15.60
C ALA A 12 -25.23 -3.38 14.41
N TYR A 13 -26.10 -4.35 14.14
CA TYR A 13 -25.97 -5.25 12.99
C TYR A 13 -26.16 -4.51 11.66
N ALA A 14 -27.16 -3.62 11.58
CA ALA A 14 -27.39 -2.80 10.39
C ALA A 14 -26.17 -1.92 10.06
N LYS A 15 -25.60 -1.26 11.07
CA LYS A 15 -24.39 -0.45 10.92
C LYS A 15 -23.17 -1.28 10.51
N GLU A 16 -23.03 -2.49 11.03
CA GLU A 16 -21.94 -3.39 10.64
C GLU A 16 -22.10 -3.88 9.18
N MET A 17 -23.33 -4.17 8.75
CA MET A 17 -23.61 -4.53 7.35
C MET A 17 -23.33 -3.36 6.40
N GLU A 18 -23.68 -2.13 6.79
CA GLU A 18 -23.35 -0.91 6.05
C GLU A 18 -21.83 -0.75 5.92
N ARG A 19 -21.08 -0.93 7.01
CA ARG A 19 -19.61 -0.87 7.03
C ARG A 19 -18.98 -1.91 6.11
N LEU A 20 -19.45 -3.15 6.16
CA LEU A 20 -18.95 -4.23 5.31
C LEU A 20 -19.25 -3.95 3.83
N SER A 21 -20.47 -3.51 3.52
CA SER A 21 -20.87 -3.13 2.17
C SER A 21 -19.98 -2.01 1.62
N ALA A 22 -19.81 -0.92 2.38
CA ALA A 22 -18.97 0.21 1.99
C ALA A 22 -17.49 -0.20 1.78
N LYS A 23 -16.97 -1.11 2.61
CA LYS A 23 -15.61 -1.65 2.44
C LYS A 23 -15.48 -2.42 1.11
N GLU A 24 -16.39 -3.33 0.81
CA GLU A 24 -16.34 -4.12 -0.42
C GLU A 24 -16.53 -3.25 -1.67
N SER A 25 -17.41 -2.25 -1.62
CA SER A 25 -17.57 -1.26 -2.68
C SER A 25 -16.29 -0.46 -2.94
N LEU A 26 -15.59 -0.03 -1.87
CA LEU A 26 -14.31 0.67 -2.01
C LEU A 26 -13.25 -0.23 -2.65
N LEU A 27 -13.14 -1.48 -2.23
CA LEU A 27 -12.18 -2.44 -2.80
C LEU A 27 -12.48 -2.73 -4.27
N LEU A 28 -13.75 -2.81 -4.65
CA LEU A 28 -14.16 -2.97 -6.04
C LEU A 28 -13.81 -1.73 -6.87
N ALA A 29 -14.16 -0.53 -6.39
CA ALA A 29 -13.83 0.72 -7.06
C ALA A 29 -12.32 0.89 -7.26
N PHE A 30 -11.52 0.48 -6.27
CA PHE A 30 -10.06 0.50 -6.39
C PHE A 30 -9.56 -0.45 -7.47
N LYS A 31 -10.11 -1.66 -7.57
CA LYS A 31 -9.79 -2.61 -8.64
C LYS A 31 -10.19 -2.08 -10.01
N ASP A 32 -11.37 -1.48 -10.12
CA ASP A 32 -11.87 -0.87 -11.37
C ASP A 32 -11.00 0.33 -11.81
N ALA A 33 -10.39 1.04 -10.86
CA ALA A 33 -9.40 2.08 -11.11
C ALA A 33 -8.01 1.54 -11.49
N GLY A 34 -7.86 0.22 -11.65
CA GLY A 34 -6.62 -0.46 -12.05
C GLY A 34 -5.71 -0.85 -10.87
N GLY A 35 -6.21 -0.74 -9.64
CA GLY A 35 -5.56 -1.22 -8.43
C GLY A 35 -4.19 -0.62 -8.16
N LEU A 36 -3.36 -1.38 -7.44
CA LEU A 36 -2.04 -0.93 -7.01
C LEU A 36 -1.10 -0.66 -8.20
N GLU A 37 -1.22 -1.44 -9.27
CA GLU A 37 -0.42 -1.24 -10.48
C GLU A 37 -0.72 0.12 -11.12
N ALA A 38 -1.99 0.47 -11.34
CA ALA A 38 -2.35 1.76 -11.91
C ALA A 38 -1.97 2.93 -10.99
N LEU A 39 -2.09 2.75 -9.67
CA LEU A 39 -1.73 3.78 -8.69
C LEU A 39 -0.24 4.14 -8.78
N VAL A 40 0.59 3.10 -8.89
CA VAL A 40 2.06 3.23 -8.86
C VAL A 40 2.62 3.63 -10.22
N THR A 41 2.04 3.17 -11.32
CA THR A 41 2.44 3.61 -12.67
C THR A 41 1.88 4.99 -13.03
N GLY A 42 1.11 5.63 -12.14
CA GLY A 42 0.47 6.92 -12.41
C GLY A 42 -0.65 6.88 -13.44
N ARG A 43 -1.25 5.70 -13.69
CA ARG A 43 -2.37 5.53 -14.63
C ARG A 43 -3.73 5.84 -14.00
N THR A 44 -3.83 5.83 -12.66
CA THR A 44 -5.05 6.25 -11.95
C THR A 44 -5.28 7.75 -12.13
N THR A 45 -6.45 8.12 -12.65
CA THR A 45 -6.82 9.51 -12.95
C THR A 45 -7.11 10.31 -11.67
N ASP A 46 -7.05 11.63 -11.76
CA ASP A 46 -7.34 12.50 -10.61
C ASP A 46 -8.78 12.36 -10.13
N ILE A 47 -9.74 12.19 -11.05
CA ILE A 47 -11.14 11.95 -10.72
C ILE A 47 -11.28 10.64 -9.93
N GLN A 48 -10.66 9.54 -10.40
CA GLN A 48 -10.66 8.26 -9.68
C GLN A 48 -10.03 8.37 -8.29
N ARG A 49 -8.93 9.15 -8.15
CA ARG A 49 -8.30 9.40 -6.85
C ARG A 49 -9.24 10.14 -5.89
N ILE A 50 -9.96 11.14 -6.39
CA ILE A 50 -10.94 11.91 -5.61
C ILE A 50 -12.06 10.97 -5.13
N ASP A 51 -12.69 10.21 -6.03
CA ASP A 51 -13.80 9.31 -5.71
C ASP A 51 -13.38 8.25 -4.66
N LEU A 52 -12.18 7.71 -4.77
CA LEU A 52 -11.62 6.76 -3.81
C LEU A 52 -11.38 7.41 -2.45
N ASN A 53 -10.83 8.62 -2.40
CA ASN A 53 -10.60 9.34 -1.14
C ASN A 53 -11.93 9.70 -0.45
N GLU A 54 -12.96 10.11 -1.19
CA GLU A 54 -14.29 10.37 -0.63
C GLU A 54 -14.93 9.10 -0.06
N SER A 55 -14.75 7.96 -0.75
CA SER A 55 -15.20 6.66 -0.28
C SER A 55 -14.47 6.21 0.98
N ILE A 56 -13.16 6.48 1.09
CA ILE A 56 -12.36 6.23 2.31
C ILE A 56 -12.90 7.06 3.47
N VAL A 57 -13.10 8.37 3.29
CA VAL A 57 -13.64 9.26 4.34
C VAL A 57 -15.03 8.80 4.77
N SER A 58 -15.86 8.31 3.85
CA SER A 58 -17.17 7.76 4.16
C SER A 58 -17.07 6.49 5.01
N LEU A 59 -16.15 5.58 4.66
CA LEU A 59 -15.88 4.36 5.42
C LEU A 59 -15.33 4.65 6.82
N GLU A 60 -14.51 5.69 6.99
CA GLU A 60 -13.98 6.12 8.29
C GLU A 60 -15.10 6.48 9.28
N ARG A 61 -16.20 7.08 8.81
CA ARG A 61 -17.38 7.41 9.65
C ARG A 61 -18.09 6.16 10.18
N LEU A 62 -17.92 5.03 9.49
CA LEU A 62 -18.48 3.74 9.86
C LEU A 62 -17.51 2.91 10.71
N ASN A 63 -16.34 3.45 11.08
CA ASN A 63 -15.37 2.74 11.90
C ASN A 63 -15.96 2.45 13.29
N PRO A 64 -16.01 1.17 13.72
CA PRO A 64 -16.54 0.81 15.03
C PRO A 64 -15.58 1.17 16.17
N THR A 65 -14.31 1.48 15.86
CA THR A 65 -13.29 1.81 16.85
C THR A 65 -13.22 3.33 17.05
N PRO A 66 -13.55 3.87 18.25
CA PRO A 66 -13.60 5.32 18.48
C PRO A 66 -12.24 6.03 18.42
N ARG A 67 -11.15 5.31 18.71
CA ARG A 67 -9.76 5.80 18.64
C ARG A 67 -8.86 4.77 17.95
N PRO A 68 -8.94 4.61 16.63
CA PRO A 68 -8.17 3.61 15.90
C PRO A 68 -6.66 3.74 16.08
N THR A 69 -6.15 4.97 16.27
CA THR A 69 -4.72 5.25 16.43
C THR A 69 -4.11 4.73 17.73
N MET A 70 -4.95 4.37 18.70
CA MET A 70 -4.57 3.74 19.97
C MET A 70 -5.09 2.31 20.10
N CYS A 71 -5.61 1.74 19.00
CA CYS A 71 -6.21 0.42 19.02
C CYS A 71 -5.13 -0.66 19.20
N PRO A 72 -5.31 -1.63 20.11
CA PRO A 72 -4.39 -2.77 20.26
C PRO A 72 -4.23 -3.59 18.98
N TYR A 73 -5.24 -3.58 18.10
CA TYR A 73 -5.22 -4.27 16.80
C TYR A 73 -4.49 -3.49 15.70
N LEU A 74 -3.96 -2.30 15.99
CA LEU A 74 -3.15 -1.55 15.04
C LEU A 74 -1.82 -2.28 14.75
N GLU A 75 -1.28 -2.98 15.74
CA GLU A 75 -0.06 -3.76 15.57
C GLU A 75 -0.33 -5.05 14.79
N GLY A 76 0.61 -5.40 13.90
CA GLY A 76 0.53 -6.60 13.09
C GLY A 76 0.91 -6.38 11.64
N ARG A 77 0.50 -7.34 10.80
CA ARG A 77 0.72 -7.31 9.35
C ARG A 77 -0.53 -6.79 8.65
N TRP A 78 -0.32 -5.82 7.77
CA TRP A 78 -1.35 -5.15 7.00
C TRP A 78 -1.10 -5.37 5.52
N ASN A 79 -2.17 -5.71 4.80
CA ASN A 79 -2.16 -5.66 3.33
C ASN A 79 -2.38 -4.22 2.92
N PHE A 80 -1.51 -3.72 2.07
CA PHE A 80 -1.54 -2.34 1.66
C PHE A 80 -2.32 -2.17 0.35
N GLU A 81 -3.46 -1.48 0.41
CA GLU A 81 -4.34 -1.28 -0.76
C GLU A 81 -4.19 0.12 -1.37
N TRP A 82 -4.08 1.20 -0.57
CA TRP A 82 -4.12 2.57 -1.10
C TRP A 82 -3.16 3.54 -0.41
N PHE A 83 -2.50 4.39 -1.21
CA PHE A 83 -1.73 5.52 -0.73
C PHE A 83 -2.36 6.84 -1.18
N GLY A 84 -2.50 7.78 -0.23
CA GLY A 84 -2.69 9.18 -0.56
C GLY A 84 -1.47 9.77 -1.29
N SER A 85 -1.67 10.92 -1.93
CA SER A 85 -0.59 11.72 -2.50
C SER A 85 0.48 12.02 -1.45
N GLY A 86 1.76 11.87 -1.79
CA GLY A 86 2.88 12.23 -0.92
C GLY A 86 3.27 11.22 0.14
N SER A 87 2.67 10.02 0.18
CA SER A 87 3.11 9.00 1.14
C SER A 87 4.50 8.43 0.79
N PRO A 88 5.33 8.07 1.80
CA PRO A 88 6.63 7.44 1.58
C PRO A 88 6.54 6.13 0.78
N GLY A 89 5.48 5.35 1.00
CA GLY A 89 5.27 4.10 0.28
C GLY A 89 4.89 4.31 -1.19
N LEU A 90 4.11 5.33 -1.55
CA LEU A 90 3.85 5.67 -2.95
C LEU A 90 5.12 6.14 -3.66
N PHE A 91 5.92 6.98 -2.99
CA PHE A 91 7.19 7.44 -3.54
C PHE A 91 8.11 6.25 -3.84
N ALA A 92 8.29 5.36 -2.87
CA ALA A 92 9.11 4.17 -3.01
C ALA A 92 8.63 3.22 -4.10
N ALA A 93 7.31 2.99 -4.14
CA ALA A 93 6.72 2.19 -5.19
C ALA A 93 7.02 2.84 -6.54
N LYS A 94 6.67 4.12 -6.75
CA LYS A 94 6.96 4.85 -8.00
C LYS A 94 8.44 4.77 -8.38
N PHE A 95 9.33 5.00 -7.43
CA PHE A 95 10.77 4.93 -7.64
C PHE A 95 11.23 3.57 -8.18
N LEU A 96 10.69 2.46 -7.66
CA LEU A 96 10.99 1.12 -8.18
C LEU A 96 10.46 0.94 -9.62
N PHE A 97 9.22 1.36 -9.91
CA PHE A 97 8.59 1.12 -11.22
C PHE A 97 9.11 2.02 -12.34
N GLU A 98 9.52 3.24 -12.03
CA GLU A 98 10.20 4.09 -13.01
C GLU A 98 11.56 3.51 -13.41
N ARG A 99 12.21 2.73 -12.52
CA ARG A 99 13.55 2.18 -12.75
C ARG A 99 13.53 0.80 -13.42
N PHE A 100 12.53 -0.03 -13.14
CA PHE A 100 12.42 -1.35 -13.76
C PHE A 100 11.47 -1.32 -14.96
N PRO A 101 11.91 -1.82 -16.14
CA PRO A 101 11.00 -1.97 -17.26
C PRO A 101 9.84 -2.91 -16.89
N GLN A 102 8.60 -2.45 -17.12
CA GLN A 102 7.37 -3.20 -16.83
C GLN A 102 7.31 -4.56 -17.55
N ALA A 103 8.04 -4.71 -18.66
CA ALA A 103 8.18 -5.99 -19.36
C ALA A 103 8.88 -7.08 -18.52
N VAL A 104 9.62 -6.66 -17.49
CA VAL A 104 10.45 -7.53 -16.65
C VAL A 104 9.90 -7.63 -15.24
N ALA A 105 9.37 -6.54 -14.68
CA ALA A 105 9.02 -6.44 -13.26
C ALA A 105 7.64 -5.80 -13.03
N ASN A 106 6.77 -6.46 -12.26
CA ASN A 106 5.47 -5.95 -11.85
C ASN A 106 5.34 -5.94 -10.31
N LEU A 107 4.68 -4.94 -9.73
CA LEU A 107 4.38 -4.91 -8.30
C LEU A 107 3.41 -6.05 -8.02
N SER A 108 3.79 -7.00 -7.18
CA SER A 108 2.84 -8.03 -6.76
C SER A 108 2.10 -7.59 -5.50
N LYS A 109 2.83 -7.05 -4.53
CA LYS A 109 2.29 -6.76 -3.21
C LYS A 109 3.10 -5.70 -2.47
N LEU A 110 2.42 -4.94 -1.63
CA LEU A 110 3.03 -4.16 -0.56
C LEU A 110 2.52 -4.68 0.78
N ASP A 111 3.47 -5.05 1.64
CA ASP A 111 3.20 -5.48 3.00
C ASP A 111 3.64 -4.39 3.97
N VAL A 112 2.82 -4.14 4.99
CA VAL A 112 3.18 -3.22 6.07
C VAL A 112 3.16 -3.97 7.39
N VAL A 113 4.25 -3.87 8.14
CA VAL A 113 4.35 -4.39 9.50
C VAL A 113 4.40 -3.21 10.45
N ILE A 114 3.36 -3.08 11.29
CA ILE A 114 3.31 -2.06 12.34
C ILE A 114 3.64 -2.72 13.67
N LYS A 115 4.65 -2.20 14.37
CA LYS A 115 5.06 -2.68 15.69
C LYS A 115 5.80 -1.59 16.46
N ASP A 116 5.50 -1.46 17.75
CA ASP A 116 6.24 -0.58 18.67
C ASP A 116 6.32 0.89 18.19
N GLY A 117 5.28 1.35 17.47
CA GLY A 117 5.25 2.70 16.87
C GLY A 117 6.08 2.88 15.60
N TYR A 118 6.53 1.80 14.96
CA TYR A 118 7.20 1.82 13.67
C TYR A 118 6.38 1.09 12.62
N ALA A 119 6.37 1.62 11.39
CA ALA A 119 5.84 0.96 10.21
C ALA A 119 7.01 0.59 9.28
N ASN A 120 7.13 -0.71 9.00
CA ASN A 120 8.04 -1.24 8.01
C ASN A 120 7.25 -1.62 6.76
N ILE A 121 7.52 -0.95 5.65
CA ILE A 121 6.85 -1.16 4.36
C ILE A 121 7.78 -1.95 3.45
N SER A 122 7.33 -3.12 3.00
CA SER A 122 8.10 -3.99 2.10
C SER A 122 7.40 -4.12 0.75
N ALA A 123 8.15 -3.97 -0.33
CA ALA A 123 7.64 -4.17 -1.70
C ALA A 123 8.09 -5.52 -2.27
N SER A 124 7.11 -6.31 -2.71
CA SER A 124 7.31 -7.56 -3.46
C SER A 124 7.17 -7.30 -4.95
N VAL A 125 8.15 -7.73 -5.73
CA VAL A 125 8.19 -7.53 -7.18
C VAL A 125 8.22 -8.88 -7.86
N LYS A 126 7.27 -9.10 -8.78
CA LYS A 126 7.24 -10.31 -9.61
C LYS A 126 8.05 -10.06 -10.88
N LEU A 127 9.09 -10.86 -11.07
CA LEU A 127 9.91 -10.83 -12.28
C LEU A 127 9.46 -11.96 -13.25
N LEU A 128 9.43 -11.67 -14.55
CA LEU A 128 9.35 -12.71 -15.60
C LEU A 128 8.15 -13.67 -15.53
N ASN A 129 6.95 -13.20 -15.17
CA ASN A 129 5.70 -13.98 -15.06
C ASN A 129 5.72 -15.26 -14.18
N SER A 130 6.88 -15.67 -13.65
CA SER A 130 7.12 -16.97 -13.02
C SER A 130 8.13 -16.94 -11.87
N VAL A 131 9.02 -15.93 -11.78
CA VAL A 131 9.99 -15.81 -10.68
C VAL A 131 9.56 -14.67 -9.75
N GLN A 132 8.93 -15.03 -8.64
CA GLN A 132 8.61 -14.08 -7.59
C GLN A 132 9.87 -13.79 -6.78
N ILE A 133 10.28 -12.52 -6.70
CA ILE A 133 11.34 -12.11 -5.80
C ILE A 133 10.68 -11.38 -4.63
N GLU A 134 10.91 -11.89 -3.43
CA GLU A 134 10.17 -11.49 -2.24
C GLU A 134 10.71 -10.22 -1.57
N SER A 135 11.89 -9.71 -1.94
CA SER A 135 12.37 -8.45 -1.38
C SER A 135 13.17 -7.63 -2.37
N GLY A 136 12.69 -6.40 -2.61
CA GLY A 136 13.45 -5.36 -3.32
C GLY A 136 13.72 -4.13 -2.45
N PHE A 137 12.88 -3.84 -1.44
CA PHE A 137 13.02 -2.63 -0.64
C PHE A 137 12.21 -2.68 0.66
N ILE A 138 12.77 -2.15 1.74
CA ILE A 138 12.13 -1.95 3.05
C ILE A 138 12.24 -0.46 3.42
N ILE A 139 11.11 0.19 3.69
CA ILE A 139 11.07 1.53 4.31
C ILE A 139 10.72 1.38 5.77
N SER A 140 11.49 2.02 6.64
CA SER A 140 11.14 2.18 8.04
C SER A 140 10.68 3.61 8.30
N THR A 141 9.47 3.73 8.84
CA THR A 141 8.84 5.00 9.20
C THR A 141 8.45 4.97 10.68
N ARG A 142 8.75 6.02 11.43
CA ARG A 142 8.24 6.22 12.78
C ARG A 142 6.81 6.74 12.71
N LEU A 143 5.89 6.11 13.43
CA LEU A 143 4.52 6.56 13.56
C LEU A 143 4.36 7.33 14.88
N THR A 144 3.79 8.52 14.81
CA THR A 144 3.41 9.33 15.97
C THR A 144 1.92 9.64 15.93
N VAL A 145 1.25 9.61 17.07
CA VAL A 145 -0.19 9.90 17.14
C VAL A 145 -0.39 11.41 17.09
N GLU A 146 -1.15 11.87 16.10
CA GLU A 146 -1.52 13.28 15.96
C GLU A 146 -2.95 13.53 16.48
N GLY A 147 -3.84 12.55 16.31
CA GLY A 147 -5.20 12.63 16.81
C GLY A 147 -5.90 11.28 16.92
N PRO A 148 -7.20 11.26 17.25
CA PRO A 148 -7.97 10.03 17.41
C PRO A 148 -8.03 9.16 16.15
N LEU A 149 -7.99 9.78 14.97
CA LEU A 149 -8.14 9.13 13.66
C LEU A 149 -6.89 9.25 12.77
N ARG A 150 -5.86 9.97 13.20
CA ARG A 150 -4.71 10.35 12.37
C ARG A 150 -3.37 10.13 13.09
N MET A 151 -2.40 9.64 12.34
CA MET A 151 -1.01 9.47 12.76
C MET A 151 -0.12 10.16 11.74
N LYS A 152 1.00 10.70 12.22
CA LYS A 152 2.06 11.27 11.40
C LYS A 152 3.17 10.23 11.24
N GLY A 153 3.58 10.01 9.99
CA GLY A 153 4.73 9.18 9.64
C GLY A 153 5.98 10.03 9.44
N GLU A 154 7.07 9.68 10.10
CA GLU A 154 8.39 10.30 9.92
C GLU A 154 9.37 9.27 9.36
N TYR A 155 9.91 9.53 8.17
CA TYR A 155 10.86 8.64 7.52
C TYR A 155 12.13 8.51 8.36
N ILE A 156 12.62 7.28 8.51
CA ILE A 156 13.87 6.98 9.22
C ILE A 156 14.92 6.51 8.23
N GLU A 157 14.63 5.40 7.55
CA GLU A 157 15.56 4.75 6.64
C GLU A 157 14.84 3.95 5.55
N GLY A 158 15.57 3.66 4.49
CA GLY A 158 15.14 2.84 3.38
C GLY A 158 16.28 1.92 2.99
N ILE A 159 16.06 0.62 3.12
CA ILE A 159 17.03 -0.41 2.77
C ILE A 159 16.58 -1.02 1.45
N LEU A 160 17.41 -0.88 0.42
CA LEU A 160 17.21 -1.57 -0.84
C LEU A 160 17.96 -2.90 -0.79
N GLU A 161 17.22 -4.00 -0.72
CA GLU A 161 17.80 -5.33 -0.81
C GLU A 161 17.91 -5.72 -2.29
N TYR A 162 19.11 -6.08 -2.72
CA TYR A 162 19.27 -6.56 -4.08
C TYR A 162 18.57 -7.92 -4.24
N PRO A 163 17.66 -8.05 -5.22
CA PRO A 163 17.13 -9.35 -5.58
C PRO A 163 18.27 -10.32 -5.89
N LYS A 164 18.32 -11.47 -5.19
CA LYS A 164 19.28 -12.54 -5.49
C LYS A 164 18.80 -13.26 -6.75
N PHE A 165 19.43 -12.98 -7.88
CA PHE A 165 19.12 -13.65 -9.14
C PHE A 165 19.91 -14.94 -9.31
N ASN A 166 19.25 -15.99 -9.81
CA ASN A 166 19.95 -17.09 -10.44
C ASN A 166 20.16 -16.74 -11.92
N GLU A 167 21.40 -16.46 -12.33
CA GLU A 167 21.77 -16.00 -13.69
C GLU A 167 21.30 -16.94 -14.81
N GLU A 168 21.13 -18.23 -14.52
CA GLU A 168 20.66 -19.25 -15.47
C GLU A 168 19.18 -19.12 -15.81
N SER A 169 18.39 -18.47 -14.94
CA SER A 169 16.93 -18.33 -15.09
C SER A 169 16.50 -17.08 -15.89
N ILE A 170 17.45 -16.22 -16.27
CA ILE A 170 17.17 -14.94 -16.92
C ILE A 170 17.19 -15.10 -18.44
N PRO A 171 16.07 -14.82 -19.15
CA PRO A 171 16.03 -14.79 -20.61
C PRO A 171 17.06 -13.78 -21.17
N GLN A 172 17.82 -14.18 -22.19
CA GLN A 172 18.86 -13.33 -22.79
C GLN A 172 18.33 -11.97 -23.26
N GLN A 173 17.08 -11.90 -23.71
CA GLN A 173 16.42 -10.67 -24.15
C GLN A 173 16.26 -9.62 -23.04
N LEU A 174 16.30 -10.04 -21.78
CA LEU A 174 16.03 -9.19 -20.62
C LEU A 174 17.28 -8.91 -19.79
N ARG A 175 18.42 -9.54 -20.12
CA ARG A 175 19.71 -9.27 -19.48
C ARG A 175 20.11 -7.80 -19.58
N GLY A 176 20.04 -7.20 -20.77
CA GLY A 176 20.39 -5.79 -20.95
C GLY A 176 19.52 -4.84 -20.12
N ALA A 177 18.23 -5.14 -19.98
CA ALA A 177 17.31 -4.36 -19.17
C ALA A 177 17.57 -4.52 -17.66
N LEU A 178 17.96 -5.72 -17.23
CA LEU A 178 18.32 -6.02 -15.84
C LEU A 178 19.68 -5.44 -15.46
N ASP A 179 20.67 -5.50 -16.34
CA ASP A 179 21.99 -4.89 -16.15
C ASP A 179 21.87 -3.36 -16.02
N GLN A 180 20.97 -2.76 -16.81
CA GLN A 180 20.64 -1.35 -16.69
C GLN A 180 19.97 -1.04 -15.34
N ALA A 181 19.01 -1.84 -14.90
CA ALA A 181 18.38 -1.64 -13.59
C ALA A 181 19.37 -1.84 -12.42
N ALA A 182 20.22 -2.87 -12.51
CA ALA A 182 21.22 -3.19 -11.50
C ALA A 182 22.29 -2.08 -11.39
N SER A 183 22.83 -1.60 -12.51
CA SER A 183 23.79 -0.49 -12.51
C SER A 183 23.18 0.81 -11.98
N THR A 184 21.90 1.05 -12.28
CA THR A 184 21.17 2.22 -11.79
C THR A 184 20.91 2.16 -10.28
N MET A 185 20.73 0.96 -9.73
CA MET A 185 20.60 0.75 -8.29
C MET A 185 21.96 0.88 -7.54
N GLN A 186 23.10 0.59 -8.18
CA GLN A 186 24.43 0.77 -7.57
C GLN A 186 24.83 2.25 -7.43
N GLN A 187 24.20 3.13 -8.21
CA GLN A 187 24.47 4.58 -8.20
C GLN A 187 23.63 5.34 -7.16
N LEU A 188 22.88 4.65 -6.31
CA LEU A 188 22.08 5.27 -5.26
C LEU A 188 22.96 5.87 -4.16
N PRO A 189 22.73 7.14 -3.76
CA PRO A 189 23.23 7.64 -2.50
C PRO A 189 22.46 6.94 -1.36
N VAL A 190 23.16 6.19 -0.51
CA VAL A 190 22.63 5.84 0.82
C VAL A 190 22.89 7.05 1.74
N PRO A 191 21.94 7.57 2.53
CA PRO A 191 20.48 7.41 2.54
C PRO A 191 19.74 8.64 1.97
N LEU A 192 18.60 8.44 1.31
CA LEU A 192 17.72 9.52 0.87
C LEU A 192 16.94 10.06 2.08
N GLY A 193 17.56 10.95 2.87
CA GLY A 193 16.83 11.77 3.83
C GLY A 193 15.88 12.71 3.08
N MET A 194 14.58 12.40 3.10
CA MET A 194 13.54 13.32 2.61
C MET A 194 12.71 13.84 3.77
N LEU A 195 12.75 15.17 3.92
CA LEU A 195 11.91 15.95 4.83
C LEU A 195 10.49 16.01 4.25
N TRP A 196 9.47 15.56 4.99
CA TRP A 196 8.07 15.80 4.63
C TRP A 196 7.49 16.94 5.47
N LEU A 197 6.98 17.97 4.80
CA LEU A 197 5.92 18.83 5.31
C LEU A 197 4.60 18.18 4.89
N VAL A 198 3.76 17.88 5.88
CA VAL A 198 2.39 17.42 5.66
C VAL A 198 1.51 18.67 5.71
N ASP A 199 0.78 18.93 4.63
CA ASP A 199 -0.45 19.74 4.64
C ASP A 199 -1.66 18.80 4.68
#